data_AF-A0A4R6P475-F1
#
_entry.id   AF-A0A4R6P475-F1
#
_cell.length_a   1.000
_cell.length_b   1.000
_cell.length_c   1.000
_cell.angle_alpha   90.00
_cell.angle_beta   90.00
_cell.angle_gamma   90.00
#
_symmetry.space_group_name_H-M   'P 1'
#
loop_
_entity.id
_entity.type
_entity.pdbx_description
1 polymer ?
#
loop_
_entity_poly.entity_id
_entity_poly.type
_entity_poly.pdbx_seq_one_letter_code
_entity_poly.pdbx_strand_id
1 'polypeptide(L)'
;MSGLSADYYVRLEQGRERHPSAQVLEALGRVLQLDDDARLHLFRIAGLGPSGPRHPGTEQVDAQLLQLMQMWPDNPALVLGRAYDVLAGNDLAYALFDGFEYGPNLLTKVFLDPTAASFYPDWEVVAANTVAGFRVLHGMFTADRRINDVLTTTRMHSATFADLWERHDARSKRPETKRFAHPHVGRMTLSMNAFDVKAAPGQELIVYHAEPDSVSAHALALLGALSATRAREQVVSRGQDLR
;
A
#
# COMPACT_ATOMS: atom_id res chain seq x y z
N MET A 1 32.29 4.26 28.88
CA MET A 1 33.13 3.04 28.92
C MET A 1 32.23 1.83 29.02
N SER A 2 32.17 1.04 27.95
CA SER A 2 32.06 -0.43 28.01
C SER A 2 32.50 -0.92 26.63
N GLY A 3 33.78 -1.25 26.51
CA GLY A 3 34.32 -1.88 25.32
C GLY A 3 33.59 -3.20 25.11
N LEU A 4 32.98 -3.36 23.95
CA LEU A 4 32.48 -4.66 23.53
C LEU A 4 33.70 -5.60 23.52
N SER A 5 33.61 -6.71 24.25
CA SER A 5 34.66 -7.73 24.23
C SER A 5 34.84 -8.22 22.80
N ALA A 6 36.09 -8.47 22.36
CA ALA A 6 36.39 -8.98 21.02
C ALA A 6 35.56 -10.24 20.68
N ASP A 7 35.27 -11.06 21.69
CA ASP A 7 34.40 -12.24 21.60
C ASP A 7 32.95 -11.91 21.19
N TYR A 8 32.43 -10.73 21.52
CA TYR A 8 31.10 -10.31 21.12
C TYR A 8 31.06 -9.94 19.63
N TYR A 9 32.11 -9.28 19.12
CA TYR A 9 32.22 -8.89 17.71
C TYR A 9 32.32 -10.13 16.81
N VAL A 10 33.15 -11.11 17.19
CA VAL A 10 33.33 -12.37 16.46
C VAL A 10 32.02 -13.18 16.37
N ARG A 11 31.19 -13.17 17.42
CA ARG A 11 29.87 -13.84 17.39
C ARG A 11 28.86 -13.14 16.49
N LEU A 12 28.95 -11.81 16.38
CA LEU A 12 28.13 -11.03 15.47
C LEU A 12 28.52 -11.31 14.00
N GLU A 13 29.81 -11.32 13.67
CA GLU A 13 30.31 -11.64 12.32
C GLU A 13 29.98 -13.07 11.88
N GLN A 14 29.98 -14.02 12.83
CA GLN A 14 29.63 -15.42 12.57
C GLN A 14 28.13 -15.70 12.54
N GLY A 15 27.27 -14.69 12.68
CA GLY A 15 25.80 -14.84 12.69
C GLY A 15 25.25 -15.64 13.87
N ARG A 16 26.04 -15.80 14.95
CA ARG A 16 25.66 -16.53 16.17
C ARG A 16 24.91 -15.64 17.16
N GLU A 17 25.07 -14.32 17.05
CA GLU A 17 24.28 -13.32 17.77
C GLU A 17 23.15 -12.80 16.87
N ARG A 18 21.90 -13.18 17.16
CA ARG A 18 20.74 -12.90 16.28
C ARG A 18 19.96 -11.62 16.63
N HIS A 19 20.20 -11.05 17.82
CA HIS A 19 19.47 -9.89 18.34
C HIS A 19 20.40 -8.93 19.10
N PRO A 20 21.32 -8.22 18.41
CA PRO A 20 22.19 -7.24 19.06
C PRO A 20 21.35 -6.10 19.67
N SER A 21 21.75 -5.55 20.82
CA SER A 21 21.00 -4.49 21.50
C SER A 21 21.15 -3.13 20.80
N ALA A 22 20.22 -2.20 21.03
CA ALA A 22 20.26 -0.85 20.43
C ALA A 22 21.57 -0.10 20.75
N GLN A 23 22.12 -0.31 21.96
CA GLN A 23 23.39 0.27 22.39
C GLN A 23 24.59 -0.26 21.58
N VAL A 24 24.54 -1.54 21.17
CA VAL A 24 25.56 -2.16 20.31
C VAL A 24 25.48 -1.56 18.89
N LEU A 25 24.28 -1.42 18.34
CA LEU A 25 24.09 -0.84 17.00
C LEU A 25 24.48 0.64 16.94
N GLU A 26 24.21 1.40 18.00
CA GLU A 26 24.69 2.78 18.17
C GLU A 26 26.23 2.86 18.15
N ALA A 27 26.89 1.97 18.88
CA ALA A 27 28.34 1.90 18.92
C ALA A 27 28.92 1.52 17.55
N LEU A 28 28.29 0.57 16.85
CA LEU A 28 28.66 0.17 15.49
C LEU A 28 28.49 1.31 14.48
N GLY A 29 27.34 2.00 14.50
CA GLY A 29 27.11 3.14 13.61
C GLY A 29 28.13 4.26 13.81
N ARG A 30 28.55 4.51 15.05
CA ARG A 30 29.59 5.50 15.38
C ARG A 30 30.98 5.06 14.93
N VAL A 31 31.36 3.80 15.17
CA VAL A 31 32.69 3.26 14.79
C VAL A 31 32.84 3.19 13.27
N LEU A 32 31.78 2.82 12.56
CA LEU A 32 31.76 2.70 11.10
C LEU A 32 31.46 4.03 10.38
N GLN A 33 31.29 5.13 11.12
CA GLN A 33 30.95 6.45 10.58
C GLN A 33 29.77 6.43 9.60
N LEU A 34 28.74 5.65 9.92
CA LEU A 34 27.54 5.54 9.10
C LEU A 34 26.75 6.86 9.15
N ASP A 35 26.25 7.29 7.99
CA ASP A 35 25.27 8.36 7.90
C ASP A 35 23.91 7.95 8.50
N ASP A 36 23.01 8.92 8.63
CA ASP A 36 21.71 8.71 9.29
C ASP A 36 20.86 7.63 8.59
N ASP A 37 20.95 7.52 7.26
CA ASP A 37 20.22 6.51 6.48
C ASP A 37 20.80 5.10 6.68
N ALA A 38 22.13 4.97 6.68
CA ALA A 38 22.83 3.72 6.93
C ALA A 38 22.66 3.26 8.38
N ARG A 39 22.59 4.18 9.34
CA ARG A 39 22.22 3.88 10.73
C ARG A 39 20.79 3.32 10.79
N LEU A 40 19.81 4.01 10.20
CA LEU A 40 18.42 3.51 10.17
C LEU A 40 18.28 2.14 9.51
N HIS A 41 19.08 1.88 8.47
CA HIS A 41 19.15 0.59 7.81
C HIS A 41 19.74 -0.51 8.70
N LEU A 42 20.83 -0.21 9.44
CA LEU A 42 21.45 -1.12 10.40
C LEU A 42 20.48 -1.54 11.52
N PHE A 43 19.74 -0.58 12.07
CA PHE A 43 18.69 -0.86 13.06
C PHE A 43 17.57 -1.73 12.47
N ARG A 44 17.16 -1.49 11.22
CA ARG A 44 16.13 -2.28 10.53
C ARG A 44 16.53 -3.73 10.30
N ILE A 45 17.77 -3.98 9.84
CA ILE A 45 18.29 -5.36 9.63
C ILE A 45 18.33 -6.14 10.96
N ALA A 46 18.65 -5.46 12.06
CA ALA A 46 18.70 -6.06 13.39
C ALA A 46 17.33 -6.24 14.07
N GLY A 47 16.23 -5.88 13.39
CA GLY A 47 14.88 -5.92 13.97
C GLY A 47 14.64 -4.88 15.08
N LEU A 48 15.54 -3.90 15.20
CA LEU A 48 15.49 -2.79 16.17
C LEU A 48 15.18 -1.44 15.50
N GLY A 49 14.80 -1.45 14.22
CA GLY A 49 14.27 -0.28 13.54
C GLY A 49 13.14 0.32 14.37
N PRO A 50 12.90 1.64 14.30
CA PRO A 50 11.88 2.27 15.11
C PRO A 50 10.60 1.44 14.98
N SER A 51 10.11 0.93 16.11
CA SER A 51 8.69 0.66 16.23
C SER A 51 8.07 1.99 15.87
N GLY A 52 7.55 2.11 14.63
CA GLY A 52 7.12 3.40 14.08
C GLY A 52 6.27 4.10 15.13
N PRO A 53 6.41 5.42 15.30
CA PRO A 53 5.70 6.14 16.35
C PRO A 53 4.26 5.65 16.37
N ARG A 54 3.83 5.08 17.51
CA ARG A 54 2.42 4.74 17.78
C ARG A 54 1.65 6.03 17.56
N HIS A 55 1.18 6.25 16.34
CA HIS A 55 0.29 7.34 16.03
C HIS A 55 -1.09 6.87 16.48
N PRO A 56 -1.64 7.43 17.57
CA PRO A 56 -3.01 7.17 17.95
C PRO A 56 -3.98 7.92 17.02
N GLY A 57 -3.48 8.58 15.98
CA GLY A 57 -4.25 9.31 14.98
C GLY A 57 -4.40 8.54 13.67
N THR A 58 -5.47 8.85 12.96
CA THR A 58 -5.72 8.45 11.56
C THR A 58 -4.48 8.74 10.72
N GLU A 59 -4.02 7.77 9.92
CA GLU A 59 -2.92 8.00 8.97
C GLU A 59 -3.27 9.15 8.02
N GLN A 60 -2.34 10.08 7.82
CA GLN A 60 -2.52 11.22 6.92
C GLN A 60 -1.49 11.16 5.80
N VAL A 61 -1.93 11.54 4.60
CA VAL A 61 -1.06 11.67 3.44
C VAL A 61 -0.44 13.06 3.45
N ASP A 62 0.86 13.15 3.15
CA ASP A 62 1.55 14.42 3.01
C ASP A 62 0.90 15.30 1.92
N ALA A 63 0.77 16.60 2.20
CA ALA A 63 0.08 17.53 1.31
C ALA A 63 0.79 17.69 -0.04
N GLN A 64 2.13 17.60 -0.10
CA GLN A 64 2.86 17.67 -1.37
C GLN A 64 2.65 16.40 -2.19
N LEU A 65 2.56 15.23 -1.54
CA LEU A 65 2.23 13.99 -2.24
C LEU A 65 0.81 14.04 -2.82
N LEU A 66 -0.16 14.58 -2.08
CA LEU A 66 -1.52 14.83 -2.60
C LEU A 66 -1.49 15.74 -3.82
N GLN A 67 -0.79 16.88 -3.76
CA GLN A 67 -0.66 17.80 -4.88
C GLN A 67 0.02 17.14 -6.09
N LEU A 68 1.08 16.35 -5.86
CA LEU A 68 1.78 15.61 -6.89
C LEU A 68 0.85 14.65 -7.64
N MET A 69 0.04 13.88 -6.92
CA MET A 69 -0.89 12.92 -7.52
C MET A 69 -1.95 13.60 -8.40
N GLN A 70 -2.34 14.84 -8.09
CA GLN A 70 -3.30 15.60 -8.88
C GLN A 70 -2.70 16.11 -10.21
N MET A 71 -1.37 16.09 -10.37
CA MET A 71 -0.70 16.46 -11.62
C MET A 71 -0.69 15.33 -12.67
N TRP A 72 -1.26 14.17 -12.36
CA TRP A 72 -1.32 13.03 -13.28
C TRP A 72 -2.74 12.78 -13.80
N PRO A 73 -3.18 13.47 -14.87
CA PRO A 73 -4.55 13.38 -15.36
C PRO A 73 -4.88 12.03 -16.00
N ASP A 74 -3.86 11.33 -16.51
CA ASP A 74 -4.02 10.06 -17.26
C ASP A 74 -3.59 8.83 -16.45
N ASN A 75 -3.13 9.03 -15.20
CA ASN A 75 -2.65 7.95 -14.34
C ASN A 75 -3.47 7.88 -13.06
N PRO A 76 -4.32 6.85 -12.88
CA PRO A 76 -4.95 6.60 -11.61
C PRO A 76 -3.89 6.41 -10.52
N ALA A 77 -3.92 7.25 -9.49
CA ALA A 77 -2.98 7.22 -8.38
C ALA A 77 -3.70 7.22 -7.04
N LEU A 78 -3.30 6.32 -6.13
CA LEU A 78 -3.84 6.23 -4.77
C LEU A 78 -2.76 5.91 -3.75
N VAL A 79 -2.96 6.36 -2.51
CA VAL A 79 -2.09 6.07 -1.37
C VAL A 79 -2.78 5.05 -0.47
N LEU A 80 -2.08 3.96 -0.19
CA LEU A 80 -2.46 2.98 0.82
C LEU A 80 -1.69 3.25 2.11
N GLY A 81 -2.35 3.09 3.25
CA GLY A 81 -1.74 3.05 4.57
C GLY A 81 -1.20 1.66 4.90
N ARG A 82 -0.60 1.53 6.08
CA ARG A 82 0.06 0.29 6.53
C ARG A 82 -0.88 -0.89 6.69
N ALA A 83 -2.18 -0.64 6.84
CA ALA A 83 -3.22 -1.67 6.88
C ALA A 83 -3.94 -1.87 5.54
N TYR A 84 -3.43 -1.25 4.46
CA TYR A 84 -4.10 -1.13 3.16
C TYR A 84 -5.41 -0.35 3.17
N ASP A 85 -5.58 0.56 4.13
CA ASP A 85 -6.59 1.60 4.03
C ASP A 85 -6.19 2.58 2.91
N VAL A 86 -7.10 2.89 2.00
CA VAL A 86 -6.95 3.93 0.98
C VAL A 86 -7.06 5.26 1.70
N LEU A 87 -5.92 5.94 1.82
CA LEU A 87 -5.82 7.22 2.52
C LEU A 87 -6.13 8.40 1.58
N ALA A 88 -5.84 8.24 0.29
CA ALA A 88 -6.15 9.22 -0.74
C ALA A 88 -6.13 8.60 -2.14
N GLY A 89 -6.76 9.28 -3.09
CA GLY A 89 -6.69 9.00 -4.52
C GLY A 89 -6.86 10.29 -5.32
N ASN A 90 -6.36 10.32 -6.55
CA ASN A 90 -6.76 11.34 -7.52
C ASN A 90 -8.12 10.99 -8.14
N ASP A 91 -8.73 11.94 -8.85
CA ASP A 91 -10.09 11.77 -9.39
C ASP A 91 -10.19 10.56 -10.32
N LEU A 92 -9.14 10.27 -11.10
CA LEU A 92 -9.11 9.13 -12.00
C LEU A 92 -8.99 7.79 -11.23
N ALA A 93 -8.30 7.75 -10.09
CA ALA A 93 -8.30 6.57 -9.22
C ALA A 93 -9.68 6.29 -8.64
N TYR A 94 -10.38 7.31 -8.12
CA TYR A 94 -11.74 7.14 -7.61
C TYR A 94 -12.72 6.71 -8.70
N ALA A 95 -12.54 7.21 -9.93
CA ALA A 95 -13.30 6.77 -11.09
C ALA A 95 -12.99 5.31 -11.45
N LEU A 96 -11.72 4.90 -11.44
CA LEU A 96 -11.30 3.53 -11.78
C LEU A 96 -11.87 2.49 -10.83
N PHE A 97 -11.94 2.80 -9.53
CA PHE A 97 -12.47 1.89 -8.53
C PHE A 97 -13.96 2.12 -8.21
N ASP A 98 -14.63 2.88 -9.09
CA ASP A 98 -16.07 3.16 -9.10
C ASP A 98 -16.67 3.45 -7.71
N GLY A 99 -16.07 4.41 -6.99
CA GLY A 99 -16.64 4.94 -5.76
C GLY A 99 -16.72 3.97 -4.55
N PHE A 100 -15.95 2.88 -4.54
CA PHE A 100 -15.71 2.00 -3.38
C PHE A 100 -16.96 1.73 -2.51
N GLU A 101 -17.91 0.94 -3.02
CA GLU A 101 -19.16 0.63 -2.32
C GLU A 101 -19.01 -0.17 -0.99
N TYR A 102 -17.79 -0.60 -0.60
CA TYR A 102 -17.50 -1.07 0.77
C TYR A 102 -16.08 -0.69 1.25
N GLY A 103 -16.01 0.32 2.11
CA GLY A 103 -14.86 0.70 2.95
C GLY A 103 -13.62 1.21 2.21
N PRO A 104 -12.77 2.03 2.85
CA PRO A 104 -11.51 2.46 2.25
C PRO A 104 -10.47 1.33 2.17
N ASN A 105 -10.72 0.12 2.69
CA ASN A 105 -9.66 -0.90 2.79
C ASN A 105 -9.59 -1.83 1.57
N LEU A 106 -8.39 -1.98 0.99
CA LEU A 106 -8.17 -2.82 -0.19
C LEU A 106 -8.49 -4.30 0.06
N LEU A 107 -8.20 -4.85 1.25
CA LEU A 107 -8.52 -6.25 1.53
C LEU A 107 -10.02 -6.49 1.59
N THR A 108 -10.75 -5.59 2.26
CA THR A 108 -12.22 -5.62 2.25
C THR A 108 -12.75 -5.56 0.83
N LYS A 109 -12.22 -4.65 -0.01
CA LYS A 109 -12.63 -4.53 -1.41
C LYS A 109 -12.34 -5.78 -2.23
N VAL A 110 -11.19 -6.42 -2.05
CA VAL A 110 -10.82 -7.60 -2.84
C VAL A 110 -11.59 -8.85 -2.38
N PHE A 111 -11.82 -9.02 -1.07
CA PHE A 111 -12.31 -10.28 -0.52
C PHE A 111 -13.77 -10.30 -0.08
N LEU A 112 -14.34 -9.13 0.27
CA LEU A 112 -15.70 -9.03 0.82
C LEU A 112 -16.68 -8.33 -0.12
N ASP A 113 -16.19 -7.61 -1.13
CA ASP A 113 -17.05 -7.00 -2.15
C ASP A 113 -17.50 -8.06 -3.18
N PRO A 114 -18.82 -8.29 -3.36
CA PRO A 114 -19.31 -9.26 -4.33
C PRO A 114 -18.99 -8.89 -5.79
N THR A 115 -18.71 -7.62 -6.08
CA THR A 115 -18.35 -7.14 -7.42
C THR A 115 -16.88 -7.38 -7.77
N ALA A 116 -16.03 -7.73 -6.80
CA ALA A 116 -14.59 -7.84 -7.00
C ALA A 116 -14.21 -8.86 -8.09
N ALA A 117 -14.87 -10.02 -8.12
CA ALA A 117 -14.61 -11.06 -9.12
C ALA A 117 -15.04 -10.64 -10.53
N SER A 118 -16.12 -9.85 -10.66
CA SER A 118 -16.51 -9.29 -11.96
C SER A 118 -15.60 -8.15 -12.40
N PHE A 119 -15.07 -7.38 -11.45
CA PHE A 119 -14.21 -6.23 -11.72
C PHE A 119 -12.77 -6.64 -12.06
N TYR A 120 -12.25 -7.69 -11.42
CA TYR A 120 -10.94 -8.28 -11.69
C TYR A 120 -11.08 -9.61 -12.42
N PRO A 121 -10.92 -9.66 -13.76
CA PRO A 121 -10.92 -10.93 -14.50
C PRO A 121 -9.88 -11.96 -14.02
N ASP A 122 -8.80 -11.50 -13.39
CA ASP A 122 -7.75 -12.33 -12.75
C ASP A 122 -7.83 -12.25 -11.22
N TRP A 123 -9.03 -12.33 -10.66
CA TRP A 123 -9.26 -12.10 -9.24
C TRP A 123 -8.36 -12.94 -8.34
N GLU A 124 -8.13 -14.22 -8.66
CA GLU A 124 -7.28 -15.12 -7.86
C GLU A 124 -5.83 -14.63 -7.78
N VAL A 125 -5.30 -14.06 -8.87
CA VAL A 125 -3.94 -13.49 -8.91
C VAL A 125 -3.88 -12.22 -8.07
N VAL A 126 -4.87 -11.33 -8.23
CA VAL A 126 -4.99 -10.10 -7.45
C VAL A 126 -5.11 -10.41 -5.96
N ALA A 127 -5.94 -11.38 -5.59
CA ALA A 127 -6.15 -11.84 -4.23
C ALA A 127 -4.86 -12.37 -3.60
N ALA A 128 -4.16 -13.30 -4.28
CA ALA A 128 -2.92 -13.86 -3.80
C ALA A 128 -1.82 -12.78 -3.61
N ASN A 129 -1.67 -11.88 -4.58
CA ASN A 129 -0.67 -10.81 -4.50
C ASN A 129 -1.00 -9.79 -3.40
N THR A 130 -2.29 -9.47 -3.21
CA THR A 130 -2.72 -8.56 -2.13
C THR A 130 -2.46 -9.18 -0.75
N VAL A 131 -2.75 -10.46 -0.56
CA VAL A 131 -2.46 -11.17 0.70
C VAL A 131 -0.95 -11.24 0.98
N ALA A 132 -0.15 -11.55 -0.05
CA ALA A 132 1.30 -11.64 0.10
C ALA A 132 1.95 -10.30 0.47
N GLY A 133 1.46 -9.20 -0.10
CA GLY A 133 1.89 -7.85 0.27
C GLY A 133 1.45 -7.45 1.67
N PHE A 134 0.20 -7.75 2.04
CA PHE A 134 -0.32 -7.46 3.38
C PHE A 134 0.45 -8.22 4.47
N ARG A 135 0.88 -9.46 4.20
CA ARG A 135 1.70 -10.25 5.13
C ARG A 135 3.03 -9.58 5.45
N VAL A 136 3.66 -8.94 4.46
CA VAL A 136 4.91 -8.19 4.66
C VAL A 136 4.66 -7.04 5.64
N LEU A 137 3.60 -6.25 5.43
CA LEU A 137 3.24 -5.14 6.31
C LEU A 137 2.90 -5.61 7.73
N HIS A 138 2.12 -6.69 7.86
CA HIS A 138 1.84 -7.32 9.15
C HIS A 138 3.12 -7.77 9.87
N GLY A 139 4.11 -8.30 9.15
CA GLY A 139 5.42 -8.65 9.71
C GLY A 139 6.26 -7.45 10.17
N MET A 140 6.12 -6.29 9.52
CA MET A 140 6.81 -5.06 9.89
C MET A 140 6.15 -4.34 11.08
N PHE A 141 4.82 -4.44 11.19
CA PHE A 141 4.02 -3.69 12.16
C PHE A 141 3.18 -4.64 13.05
N THR A 142 3.85 -5.61 13.68
CA THR A 142 3.22 -6.73 14.42
C THR A 142 2.25 -6.32 15.53
N ALA A 143 2.48 -5.17 16.18
CA ALA A 143 1.65 -4.64 17.26
C ALA A 143 0.62 -3.60 16.81
N ASP A 144 0.47 -3.36 15.50
CA ASP A 144 -0.48 -2.38 14.97
C ASP A 144 -1.92 -2.90 15.08
N ARG A 145 -2.78 -2.14 15.76
CA ARG A 145 -4.17 -2.53 15.99
C ARG A 145 -4.96 -2.60 14.70
N ARG A 146 -4.80 -1.62 13.80
CA ARG A 146 -5.59 -1.54 12.58
C ARG A 146 -5.27 -2.70 11.64
N ILE A 147 -4.00 -3.08 11.51
CA ILE A 147 -3.60 -4.26 10.73
C ILE A 147 -4.23 -5.53 11.31
N ASN A 148 -4.15 -5.71 12.63
CA ASN A 148 -4.72 -6.89 13.30
C ASN A 148 -6.25 -6.94 13.17
N ASP A 149 -6.93 -5.80 13.22
CA ASP A 149 -8.39 -5.71 13.04
C ASP A 149 -8.80 -6.10 11.62
N VAL A 150 -8.10 -5.60 10.60
CA VAL A 150 -8.34 -5.94 9.19
C VAL A 150 -8.06 -7.42 8.94
N LEU A 151 -6.95 -7.94 9.48
CA LEU A 151 -6.61 -9.36 9.38
C LEU A 151 -7.72 -10.24 9.96
N THR A 152 -8.13 -9.95 11.19
CA THR A 152 -9.15 -10.72 11.91
C THR A 152 -10.48 -10.65 11.17
N THR A 153 -10.92 -9.45 10.78
CA THR A 153 -12.19 -9.25 10.05
C THR A 153 -12.19 -10.00 8.73
N THR A 154 -11.17 -9.82 7.90
CA THR A 154 -11.13 -10.43 6.55
C THR A 154 -11.03 -11.95 6.63
N ARG A 155 -10.23 -12.47 7.58
CA ARG A 155 -10.10 -13.91 7.82
C ARG A 155 -11.41 -14.56 8.28
N MET A 156 -12.20 -13.87 9.12
CA MET A 156 -13.49 -14.39 9.57
C MET A 156 -14.54 -14.42 8.46
N HIS A 157 -14.50 -13.46 7.53
CA HIS A 157 -15.55 -13.28 6.52
C HIS A 157 -15.19 -13.80 5.12
N SER A 158 -13.96 -14.28 4.90
CA SER A 158 -13.52 -14.85 3.63
C SER A 158 -12.67 -16.11 3.83
N ALA A 159 -13.24 -17.26 3.49
CA ALA A 159 -12.53 -18.54 3.50
C ALA A 159 -11.32 -18.51 2.56
N THR A 160 -11.47 -17.91 1.37
CA THR A 160 -10.36 -17.77 0.42
C THR A 160 -9.22 -16.93 0.98
N PHE A 161 -9.52 -15.84 1.69
CA PHE A 161 -8.47 -15.06 2.38
C PHE A 161 -7.77 -15.93 3.44
N ALA A 162 -8.52 -16.68 4.25
CA ALA A 162 -7.95 -17.56 5.27
C ALA A 162 -6.99 -18.59 4.65
N ASP A 163 -7.40 -19.25 3.57
CA ASP A 163 -6.57 -20.24 2.86
C ASP A 163 -5.30 -19.61 2.29
N LEU A 164 -5.39 -18.44 1.67
CA LEU A 164 -4.23 -17.72 1.15
C LEU A 164 -3.30 -17.24 2.27
N TRP A 165 -3.87 -16.82 3.41
CA TRP A 165 -3.09 -16.42 4.56
C TRP A 165 -2.28 -17.60 5.10
N GLU A 166 -2.88 -18.78 5.29
CA GLU A 166 -2.19 -19.97 5.80
C GLU A 166 -1.05 -20.50 4.91
N ARG A 167 -0.96 -20.05 3.64
CA ARG A 167 0.19 -20.37 2.77
C ARG A 167 1.48 -19.66 3.16
N HIS A 168 1.39 -18.64 4.01
CA HIS A 168 2.53 -17.83 4.48
C HIS A 168 3.36 -17.15 3.37
N ASP A 169 2.79 -17.00 2.17
CA ASP A 169 3.41 -16.22 1.11
C ASP A 169 3.60 -14.76 1.54
N ALA A 170 4.83 -14.26 1.50
CA ALA A 170 5.17 -12.89 1.87
C ALA A 170 6.05 -12.28 0.78
N ARG A 171 5.49 -11.34 0.01
CA ARG A 171 6.20 -10.63 -1.05
C ARG A 171 5.65 -9.23 -1.19
N SER A 172 6.54 -8.24 -1.23
CA SER A 172 6.15 -6.85 -1.52
C SER A 172 5.51 -6.74 -2.90
N LYS A 173 4.67 -5.71 -3.09
CA LYS A 173 4.10 -5.40 -4.40
C LYS A 173 5.22 -5.16 -5.42
N ARG A 174 5.06 -5.72 -6.61
CA ARG A 174 6.00 -5.56 -7.73
C ARG A 174 5.27 -4.92 -8.90
N PRO A 175 6.00 -4.37 -9.88
CA PRO A 175 5.42 -4.03 -11.17
C PRO A 175 4.59 -5.21 -11.68
N GLU A 176 3.31 -4.96 -11.90
CA GLU A 176 2.34 -5.99 -12.27
C GLU A 176 1.40 -5.42 -13.32
N THR A 177 1.07 -6.23 -14.32
CA THR A 177 -0.02 -5.90 -15.25
C THR A 177 -1.33 -6.42 -14.67
N LYS A 178 -2.30 -5.52 -14.47
CA LYS A 178 -3.64 -5.85 -13.99
C LYS A 178 -4.67 -5.67 -15.10
N ARG A 179 -5.54 -6.67 -15.23
CA ARG A 179 -6.73 -6.57 -16.08
C ARG A 179 -7.92 -6.16 -15.22
N PHE A 180 -8.74 -5.29 -15.77
CA PHE A 180 -9.97 -4.81 -15.18
C PHE A 180 -11.11 -5.00 -16.17
N ALA A 181 -12.32 -5.22 -15.67
CA ALA A 181 -13.56 -5.12 -16.42
C ALA A 181 -14.42 -4.04 -15.76
N HIS A 182 -14.19 -2.80 -16.18
CA HIS A 182 -14.84 -1.63 -15.61
C HIS A 182 -16.28 -1.48 -16.14
N PRO A 183 -17.28 -1.26 -15.28
CA PRO A 183 -18.70 -1.25 -15.69
C PRO A 183 -19.03 -0.19 -16.76
N HIS A 184 -18.31 0.93 -16.77
CA HIS A 184 -18.58 2.05 -17.68
C HIS A 184 -17.74 2.10 -18.95
N VAL A 185 -16.52 1.54 -18.93
CA VAL A 185 -15.56 1.65 -20.06
C VAL A 185 -15.04 0.30 -20.54
N GLY A 186 -15.57 -0.79 -19.98
CA GLY A 186 -15.24 -2.16 -20.38
C GLY A 186 -13.85 -2.59 -19.92
N ARG A 187 -13.21 -3.45 -20.73
CA ARG A 187 -11.95 -4.11 -20.36
C ARG A 187 -10.76 -3.18 -20.56
N MET A 188 -9.87 -3.15 -19.58
CA MET A 188 -8.59 -2.46 -19.66
C MET A 188 -7.47 -3.29 -19.05
N THR A 189 -6.27 -3.08 -19.55
CA THR A 189 -5.04 -3.70 -19.05
C THR A 189 -4.08 -2.59 -18.68
N LEU A 190 -3.79 -2.47 -17.38
CA LEU A 190 -2.96 -1.40 -16.83
C LEU A 190 -1.74 -1.99 -16.15
N SER A 191 -0.59 -1.38 -16.34
CA SER A 191 0.58 -1.59 -15.51
C SER A 191 0.39 -0.88 -14.18
N MET A 192 0.78 -1.53 -13.09
CA MET A 192 0.72 -1.02 -11.72
C MET A 192 2.15 -0.94 -11.17
N ASN A 193 2.50 0.22 -10.61
CA ASN A 193 3.73 0.42 -9.85
C ASN A 193 3.38 0.80 -8.42
N ALA A 194 4.17 0.28 -7.47
CA ALA A 194 4.06 0.59 -6.05
C ALA A 194 5.35 1.26 -5.57
N PHE A 195 5.23 2.35 -4.82
CA PHE A 195 6.34 3.13 -4.29
C PHE A 195 6.17 3.34 -2.80
N ASP A 196 7.21 2.99 -2.02
CA ASP A 196 7.23 3.29 -0.59
C ASP A 196 7.36 4.81 -0.36
N VAL A 197 6.49 5.37 0.47
CA VAL A 197 6.59 6.77 0.88
C VAL A 197 7.62 6.88 2.01
N LYS A 198 8.85 7.28 1.67
CA LYS A 198 9.96 7.35 2.64
C LYS A 198 9.64 8.15 3.90
N ALA A 199 8.91 9.26 3.76
CA ALA A 199 8.53 10.13 4.88
C ALA A 199 7.45 9.52 5.81
N ALA A 200 6.74 8.48 5.36
CA ALA A 200 5.66 7.83 6.09
C ALA A 200 5.75 6.30 5.94
N PRO A 201 6.64 5.62 6.69
CA PRO A 201 6.83 4.17 6.58
C PRO A 201 5.52 3.39 6.72
N GLY A 202 5.27 2.48 5.78
CA GLY A 202 4.03 1.71 5.67
C GLY A 202 3.00 2.32 4.73
N GLN A 203 3.15 3.59 4.33
CA GLN A 203 2.38 4.15 3.22
C GLN A 203 3.00 3.76 1.87
N GLU A 204 2.15 3.36 0.93
CA GLU A 204 2.52 3.02 -0.44
C GLU A 204 1.73 3.90 -1.42
N LEU A 205 2.42 4.60 -2.32
CA LEU A 205 1.80 5.19 -3.50
C LEU A 205 1.67 4.11 -4.58
N ILE A 206 0.44 3.87 -5.03
CA ILE A 206 0.13 2.97 -6.15
C ILE A 206 -0.26 3.82 -7.35
N VAL A 207 0.43 3.63 -8.47
CA VAL A 207 0.16 4.31 -9.73
C VAL A 207 -0.16 3.30 -10.80
N TYR A 208 -1.23 3.53 -11.55
CA TYR A 208 -1.60 2.76 -12.71
C TYR A 208 -1.32 3.54 -13.99
N HIS A 209 -0.93 2.85 -15.05
CA HIS A 209 -0.82 3.44 -16.37
C HIS A 209 -1.19 2.43 -17.45
N ALA A 210 -1.75 2.93 -18.56
CA ALA A 210 -1.88 2.14 -19.77
C ALA A 210 -0.62 2.29 -20.64
N GLU A 211 -0.42 1.36 -21.57
CA GLU A 211 0.52 1.57 -22.66
C GLU A 211 0.02 2.75 -23.53
N PRO A 212 0.87 3.72 -23.91
CA PRO A 212 0.49 4.81 -24.80
C PRO A 212 -0.17 4.32 -26.10
N ASP A 213 -1.11 5.10 -26.62
CA ASP A 213 -1.88 4.81 -27.84
C ASP A 213 -2.68 3.49 -27.86
N SER A 214 -2.76 2.79 -26.72
CA SER A 214 -3.50 1.53 -26.60
C SER A 214 -5.00 1.74 -26.38
N VAL A 215 -5.80 0.69 -26.60
CA VAL A 215 -7.24 0.69 -26.25
C VAL A 215 -7.45 0.97 -24.75
N SER A 216 -6.51 0.54 -23.89
CA SER A 216 -6.59 0.80 -22.45
C SER A 216 -6.34 2.26 -22.11
N ALA A 217 -5.46 2.96 -22.85
CA ALA A 217 -5.25 4.40 -22.69
C ALA A 217 -6.50 5.19 -23.10
N HIS A 218 -7.13 4.81 -24.22
CA HIS A 218 -8.39 5.41 -24.65
C HIS A 218 -9.52 5.16 -23.62
N ALA A 219 -9.60 3.96 -23.04
CA ALA A 219 -10.58 3.63 -22.01
C ALA A 219 -10.38 4.45 -20.71
N LEU A 220 -9.12 4.66 -20.28
CA LEU A 220 -8.81 5.53 -19.13
C LEU A 220 -9.18 7.00 -19.42
N ALA A 221 -8.85 7.51 -20.60
CA ALA A 221 -9.22 8.86 -20.99
C ALA A 221 -10.75 9.05 -21.02
N LEU A 222 -11.49 8.07 -21.57
CA LEU A 222 -12.95 8.07 -21.56
C LEU A 222 -13.49 8.05 -20.12
N LEU A 223 -12.91 7.25 -19.24
CA LEU A 223 -13.31 7.17 -17.84
C LEU A 223 -13.12 8.52 -17.13
N GLY A 224 -11.98 9.19 -17.34
CA GLY A 224 -11.72 10.53 -16.83
C GLY A 224 -12.77 11.54 -17.30
N ALA A 225 -13.11 11.52 -18.59
CA ALA A 225 -14.14 12.38 -19.16
C ALA A 225 -15.55 12.13 -18.60
N LEU A 226 -15.93 10.85 -18.39
CA LEU A 226 -17.20 10.47 -17.80
C LEU A 226 -17.30 10.93 -16.34
N SER A 227 -16.24 10.73 -15.56
CA SER A 227 -16.17 11.16 -14.15
C SER A 227 -16.31 12.68 -14.02
N ALA A 228 -15.57 13.45 -14.84
CA ALA A 228 -15.64 14.90 -14.85
C ALA A 228 -17.04 15.42 -15.23
N THR A 229 -17.73 14.75 -16.16
CA THR A 229 -19.12 15.10 -16.54
C THR A 229 -20.08 14.86 -15.37
N ARG A 230 -20.02 13.70 -14.71
CA ARG A 230 -20.89 13.39 -13.55
C ARG A 230 -20.68 14.35 -12.39
N ALA A 231 -19.43 14.70 -12.08
CA ALA A 231 -19.12 15.66 -11.02
C ALA A 231 -19.77 17.02 -11.28
N ARG A 232 -19.78 17.49 -12.55
CA ARG A 232 -20.44 18.74 -12.95
C ARG A 232 -21.95 18.67 -12.79
N GLU A 233 -22.58 17.56 -13.18
CA GLU A 233 -24.03 17.36 -13.06
C GLU A 233 -24.49 17.35 -11.58
N GLN A 234 -23.74 16.70 -10.69
CA GLN A 234 -24.04 16.66 -9.26
C GLN A 234 -23.95 18.04 -8.59
N VAL A 235 -22.99 18.88 -9.00
CA VAL A 235 -22.87 20.26 -8.51
C VAL A 235 -24.05 21.13 -8.96
N VAL A 236 -24.50 20.97 -10.21
CA VAL A 236 -25.65 21.71 -10.75
C VAL A 236 -26.95 21.30 -10.04
N SER A 237 -27.17 20.01 -9.81
CA SER A 237 -28.36 19.51 -9.09
C SER A 237 -28.42 20.02 -7.64
N ARG A 238 -27.30 19.98 -6.90
CA ARG A 238 -27.25 20.54 -5.52
C ARG A 238 -27.49 22.05 -5.46
N GLY A 239 -27.12 22.79 -6.51
CA GLY A 239 -27.37 24.22 -6.60
C GLY A 239 -28.83 24.60 -6.90
N GLN A 240 -29.63 23.65 -7.40
CA GLN A 240 -31.06 23.85 -7.69
C GLN A 240 -31.96 23.51 -6.49
N ASP A 241 -31.56 22.57 -5.64
CA ASP A 241 -32.32 22.19 -4.42
C ASP A 241 -32.19 23.20 -3.25
N LEU A 242 -31.33 24.21 -3.39
CA LEU A 242 -31.09 25.27 -2.40
C LEU A 242 -31.79 26.59 -2.74
N ARG A 243 -32.77 26.59 -3.65
CA ARG A 243 -33.55 27.77 -4.06
C ARG A 243 -35.03 27.64 -3.75
#